data_AF-A0A2H0Q9P7-F1
#
_entry.id   AF-A0A2H0Q9P7-F1
#
_cell.length_a   1.000
_cell.length_b   1.000
_cell.length_c   1.000
_cell.angle_alpha   90.00
_cell.angle_beta   90.00
_cell.angle_gamma   90.00
#
_symmetry.space_group_name_H-M   'P 1'
#
loop_
_entity.id
_entity.type
_entity.pdbx_description
1 polymer ?
#
loop_
_entity_poly.entity_id
_entity_poly.type
_entity_poly.pdbx_seq_one_letter_code
_entity_poly.pdbx_strand_id
1 'polypeptide(L)'
;MNKELVLDQLKAWHQKLSQFFEQSFVKNQSLMKCASGCDQCCRVERSVFSVEAELIRRHIKQYPLSPRAENPAGICAFLDNGQCTIYEVRPSICRTHGLVIQQEDGISHCELNFEKTLPDKSDWLSGKTSDTVISTLQIAYEKLGEGQSRIELRNLWCELTKEAN
;
A
#
# COMPACT_ATOMS: atom_id res chain seq x y z
N MET A 1 20.53 13.97 5.13
CA MET A 1 19.21 13.34 5.30
C MET A 1 19.40 12.11 6.16
N ASN A 2 18.60 11.90 7.21
CA ASN A 2 18.65 10.69 8.04
C ASN A 2 17.45 9.79 7.72
N LYS A 3 17.42 8.56 8.25
CA LYS A 3 16.34 7.60 7.97
C LYS A 3 14.98 8.12 8.43
N GLU A 4 14.92 8.82 9.55
CA GLU A 4 13.67 9.43 10.05
C GLU A 4 13.06 10.41 9.05
N LEU A 5 13.88 11.30 8.48
CA LEU A 5 13.40 12.26 7.50
C LEU A 5 12.82 11.59 6.25
N VAL A 6 13.42 10.49 5.78
CA VAL A 6 12.89 9.73 4.64
C VAL A 6 11.55 9.08 4.99
N LEU A 7 11.42 8.51 6.19
CA LEU A 7 10.18 7.90 6.66
C LEU A 7 9.06 8.93 6.87
N ASP A 8 9.39 10.14 7.33
CA ASP A 8 8.42 11.22 7.45
C ASP A 8 7.96 11.72 6.08
N GLN A 9 8.86 11.81 5.11
CA GLN A 9 8.50 12.08 3.71
C GLN A 9 7.61 10.97 3.12
N LEU A 10 7.88 9.71 3.45
CA LEU A 10 7.03 8.58 3.05
C LEU A 10 5.63 8.69 3.67
N LYS A 11 5.51 8.98 4.96
CA LYS A 11 4.21 9.20 5.61
C LYS A 11 3.45 10.34 4.94
N ALA A 12 4.12 11.47 4.67
CA ALA A 12 3.50 12.59 3.96
C ALA A 12 3.04 12.21 2.55
N TRP A 13 3.80 11.36 1.85
CA TRP A 13 3.39 10.82 0.55
C TRP A 13 2.16 9.90 0.67
N HIS A 14 2.16 8.97 1.62
CA HIS A 14 1.01 8.10 1.91
C HIS A 14 -0.25 8.90 2.29
N GLN A 15 -0.10 10.00 3.03
CA GLN A 15 -1.19 10.92 3.35
C GLN A 15 -1.75 11.58 2.09
N LYS A 16 -0.89 12.08 1.19
CA LYS A 16 -1.33 12.65 -0.10
C LYS A 16 -2.09 11.65 -0.95
N LEU A 17 -1.61 10.41 -1.04
CA LEU A 17 -2.32 9.33 -1.75
C LEU A 17 -3.69 9.03 -1.12
N SER A 18 -3.76 9.03 0.20
CA SER A 18 -5.01 8.78 0.92
C SER A 18 -6.02 9.92 0.73
N GLN A 19 -5.57 11.17 0.78
CA GLN A 19 -6.40 12.34 0.50
C GLN A 19 -6.91 12.34 -0.94
N PHE A 20 -6.06 12.00 -1.90
CA PHE A 20 -6.47 11.86 -3.31
C PHE A 20 -7.51 10.75 -3.45
N PHE A 21 -7.30 9.60 -2.80
CA PHE A 21 -8.28 8.50 -2.77
C PHE A 21 -9.61 8.95 -2.19
N GLU A 22 -9.62 9.63 -1.05
CA GLU A 22 -10.84 10.12 -0.40
C GLU A 22 -11.60 11.11 -1.27
N GLN A 23 -10.90 12.05 -1.92
CA GLN A 23 -11.50 12.99 -2.86
C GLN A 23 -12.15 12.28 -4.05
N SER A 24 -11.46 11.31 -4.63
CA SER A 24 -11.99 10.48 -5.72
C SER A 24 -13.20 9.67 -5.24
N PHE A 25 -13.12 9.06 -4.05
CA PHE A 25 -14.19 8.26 -3.46
C PHE A 25 -15.46 9.08 -3.20
N VAL A 26 -15.35 10.28 -2.63
CA VAL A 26 -16.49 11.16 -2.37
C VAL A 26 -17.19 11.55 -3.68
N LYS A 27 -16.44 11.89 -4.73
CA LYS A 27 -17.01 12.25 -6.04
C LYS A 27 -17.65 11.07 -6.76
N ASN A 28 -17.11 9.87 -6.57
CA ASN A 28 -17.43 8.68 -7.35
C ASN A 28 -18.06 7.56 -6.50
N GLN A 29 -18.71 7.90 -5.39
CA GLN A 29 -19.23 6.92 -4.42
C GLN A 29 -20.17 5.87 -5.03
N SER A 30 -20.96 6.25 -6.05
CA SER A 30 -21.86 5.33 -6.77
C SER A 30 -21.14 4.38 -7.72
N LEU A 31 -19.88 4.68 -8.07
CA LEU A 31 -19.05 3.92 -9.01
C LEU A 31 -17.94 3.12 -8.31
N MET A 32 -17.72 3.33 -7.00
CA MET A 32 -16.67 2.68 -6.23
C MET A 32 -17.25 1.72 -5.17
N LYS A 33 -16.67 0.52 -5.10
CA LYS A 33 -16.89 -0.48 -4.04
C LYS A 33 -15.73 -0.54 -3.05
N CYS A 34 -14.58 0.03 -3.38
CA CYS A 34 -13.42 0.06 -2.50
C CYS A 34 -13.69 0.89 -1.25
N ALA A 35 -13.62 0.25 -0.08
CA ALA A 35 -13.69 0.87 1.24
C ALA A 35 -12.92 0.00 2.26
N SER A 36 -12.80 0.46 3.51
CA SER A 36 -12.36 -0.43 4.59
C SER A 36 -13.27 -1.67 4.67
N GLY A 37 -12.68 -2.85 4.79
CA GLY A 37 -13.40 -4.14 4.73
C GLY A 37 -13.58 -4.73 3.33
N CYS A 38 -13.20 -4.03 2.25
CA CYS A 38 -13.02 -4.66 0.95
C CYS A 38 -11.65 -5.34 0.90
N ASP A 39 -11.61 -6.65 0.60
CA ASP A 39 -10.39 -7.45 0.64
C ASP A 39 -9.86 -7.91 -0.72
N GLN A 40 -10.47 -7.48 -1.84
CA GLN A 40 -10.07 -7.93 -3.18
C GLN A 40 -8.58 -7.68 -3.47
N CYS A 41 -8.06 -6.52 -3.09
CA CYS A 41 -6.65 -6.20 -3.31
C CYS A 41 -5.69 -7.06 -2.47
N CYS A 42 -6.20 -7.71 -1.41
CA CYS A 42 -5.50 -8.62 -0.51
C CYS A 42 -5.60 -10.09 -0.94
N ARG A 43 -6.37 -10.42 -1.99
CA ARG A 43 -6.47 -11.78 -2.58
C ARG A 43 -5.32 -12.11 -3.54
N VAL A 44 -4.20 -11.40 -3.41
CA VAL A 44 -2.96 -11.61 -4.16
C VAL A 44 -1.76 -11.33 -3.27
N GLU A 45 -0.62 -11.91 -3.60
CA GLU A 45 0.67 -11.55 -2.99
C GLU A 45 1.21 -10.25 -3.56
N ARG A 46 1.93 -9.50 -2.72
CA ARG A 46 2.48 -8.20 -3.05
C ARG A 46 3.85 -8.07 -2.40
N SER A 47 4.80 -7.51 -3.14
CA SER A 47 5.98 -6.88 -2.55
C SER A 47 5.78 -5.38 -2.36
N VAL A 48 6.62 -4.85 -1.48
CA VAL A 48 6.72 -3.42 -1.18
C VAL A 48 8.18 -3.00 -1.21
N PHE A 49 8.42 -1.69 -1.30
CA PHE A 49 9.77 -1.16 -1.12
C PHE A 49 10.23 -1.32 0.33
N SER A 50 11.53 -1.50 0.58
CA SER A 50 12.00 -1.69 1.96
C SER A 50 11.79 -0.49 2.85
N VAL A 51 11.75 0.73 2.29
CA VAL A 51 11.35 1.93 3.04
C VAL A 51 9.90 1.84 3.56
N GLU A 52 9.00 1.19 2.82
CA GLU A 52 7.62 0.95 3.26
C GLU A 52 7.54 -0.21 4.26
N ALA A 53 8.34 -1.26 4.05
CA ALA A 53 8.45 -2.35 5.01
C ALA A 53 8.95 -1.85 6.38
N GLU A 54 9.93 -0.94 6.41
CA GLU A 54 10.39 -0.30 7.64
C GLU A 54 9.28 0.43 8.40
N LEU A 55 8.41 1.15 7.67
CA LEU A 55 7.24 1.79 8.28
C LEU A 55 6.30 0.75 8.92
N ILE A 56 6.08 -0.39 8.25
CA ILE A 56 5.28 -1.50 8.76
C ILE A 56 5.92 -2.12 10.01
N ARG A 57 7.25 -2.37 10.00
CA ARG A 57 7.98 -2.90 11.16
C ARG A 57 7.79 -2.02 12.38
N ARG A 58 7.96 -0.70 12.23
CA ARG A 58 7.79 0.27 13.31
C ARG A 58 6.36 0.30 13.84
N HIS A 59 5.39 0.25 12.94
CA HIS A 59 3.98 0.18 13.34
C HIS A 59 3.70 -1.07 14.15
N ILE A 60 4.14 -2.24 13.70
CA ILE A 60 3.88 -3.51 14.41
C ILE A 60 4.64 -3.59 15.73
N LYS A 61 5.85 -3.00 15.82
CA LYS A 61 6.55 -2.87 17.10
C LYS A 61 5.75 -2.08 18.13
N GLN A 62 5.01 -1.06 17.69
CA GLN A 62 4.16 -0.24 18.57
C GLN A 62 2.77 -0.86 18.78
N TYR A 63 2.23 -1.52 17.77
CA TYR A 63 0.90 -2.13 17.72
C TYR A 63 1.04 -3.59 17.24
N PRO A 64 1.41 -4.53 18.13
CA PRO A 64 1.69 -5.90 17.75
C PRO A 64 0.49 -6.59 17.09
N LEU A 65 0.79 -7.49 16.13
CA LEU A 65 -0.23 -8.32 15.50
C LEU A 65 -0.81 -9.31 16.51
N SER A 66 -2.10 -9.60 16.37
CA SER A 66 -2.71 -10.70 17.12
C SER A 66 -2.16 -12.05 16.64
N PRO A 67 -1.85 -13.00 17.54
CA PRO A 67 -1.36 -14.32 17.16
C PRO A 67 -2.36 -15.06 16.28
N ARG A 68 -1.91 -15.51 15.11
CA ARG A 68 -2.67 -16.39 14.21
C ARG A 68 -1.76 -17.13 13.24
N ALA A 69 -2.31 -18.16 12.61
CA ALA A 69 -1.66 -18.81 11.48
C ALA A 69 -1.52 -17.84 10.30
N GLU A 70 -0.49 -18.09 9.50
CA GLU A 70 -0.29 -17.42 8.22
C GLU A 70 -1.44 -17.76 7.25
N ASN A 71 -1.78 -16.82 6.37
CA ASN A 71 -2.75 -17.11 5.31
C ASN A 71 -2.17 -18.06 4.25
N PRO A 72 -3.00 -18.82 3.53
CA PRO A 72 -2.56 -19.61 2.38
C PRO A 72 -1.78 -18.80 1.33
N ALA A 73 -0.94 -19.49 0.56
CA ALA A 73 -0.26 -18.91 -0.61
C ALA A 73 -1.25 -18.20 -1.55
N GLY A 74 -0.84 -17.07 -2.11
CA GLY A 74 -1.71 -16.25 -2.96
C GLY A 74 -2.64 -15.27 -2.22
N ILE A 75 -2.70 -15.30 -0.89
CA ILE A 75 -3.42 -14.31 -0.07
C ILE A 75 -2.42 -13.47 0.71
N CYS A 76 -2.64 -12.15 0.78
CA CYS A 76 -1.81 -11.25 1.57
C CYS A 76 -1.70 -11.73 3.03
N ALA A 77 -0.48 -11.86 3.55
CA ALA A 77 -0.24 -12.35 4.89
C ALA A 77 -0.82 -11.45 5.99
N PHE A 78 -1.06 -10.16 5.71
CA PHE A 78 -1.68 -9.19 6.63
C PHE A 78 -3.22 -9.11 6.54
N LEU A 79 -3.87 -9.93 5.70
CA LEU A 79 -5.34 -10.03 5.69
C LEU A 79 -5.80 -10.84 6.91
N ASP A 80 -6.81 -10.36 7.63
CA ASP A 80 -7.45 -11.11 8.71
C ASP A 80 -8.95 -10.80 8.73
N ASN A 81 -9.79 -11.84 8.65
CA ASN A 81 -11.26 -11.72 8.66
C ASN A 81 -11.82 -10.61 7.73
N GLY A 82 -11.27 -10.50 6.52
CA GLY A 82 -11.69 -9.50 5.52
C GLY A 82 -11.14 -8.08 5.77
N GLN A 83 -10.26 -7.90 6.75
CA GLN A 83 -9.67 -6.62 7.11
C GLN A 83 -8.14 -6.67 7.06
N CYS A 84 -7.51 -5.55 6.69
CA CYS A 84 -6.06 -5.45 6.67
C CYS A 84 -5.54 -5.11 8.07
N THR A 85 -4.70 -5.96 8.66
CA THR A 85 -4.15 -5.73 10.01
C THR A 85 -3.12 -4.60 10.07
N ILE A 86 -2.71 -4.06 8.92
CA ILE A 86 -1.79 -2.92 8.79
C ILE A 86 -2.43 -1.74 8.03
N TYR A 87 -3.76 -1.62 8.08
CA TYR A 87 -4.50 -0.64 7.27
C TYR A 87 -3.96 0.79 7.37
N GLU A 88 -3.60 1.23 8.59
CA GLU A 88 -3.07 2.57 8.85
C GLU A 88 -1.74 2.85 8.16
N VAL A 89 -0.88 1.84 8.05
CA VAL A 89 0.45 1.92 7.40
C VAL A 89 0.50 1.15 6.08
N ARG A 90 -0.66 0.95 5.45
CA ARG A 90 -0.73 0.24 4.18
C ARG A 90 0.17 0.93 3.13
N PRO A 91 0.92 0.15 2.33
CA PRO A 91 1.84 0.67 1.30
C PRO A 91 1.14 1.48 0.21
N SER A 92 1.94 2.20 -0.58
CA SER A 92 1.48 3.03 -1.71
C SER A 92 0.60 2.24 -2.67
N ILE A 93 1.02 1.03 -3.07
CA ILE A 93 0.25 0.17 -3.97
C ILE A 93 -1.15 -0.19 -3.42
N CYS A 94 -1.27 -0.35 -2.10
CA CYS A 94 -2.54 -0.64 -1.45
C CYS A 94 -3.45 0.60 -1.36
N ARG A 95 -2.87 1.80 -1.25
CA ARG A 95 -3.62 3.07 -1.22
C ARG A 95 -4.17 3.47 -2.58
N THR A 96 -3.47 3.08 -3.65
CA THR A 96 -3.82 3.50 -5.01
C THR A 96 -4.67 2.50 -5.77
N HIS A 97 -4.72 1.23 -5.36
CA HIS A 97 -5.40 0.16 -6.11
C HIS A 97 -6.88 0.45 -6.42
N GLY A 98 -7.60 1.13 -5.53
CA GLY A 98 -9.00 1.49 -5.75
C GLY A 98 -9.21 2.63 -6.75
N LEU A 99 -8.16 3.35 -7.15
CA LEU A 99 -8.24 4.48 -8.08
C LEU A 99 -8.13 4.01 -9.53
N VAL A 100 -8.47 4.91 -10.45
CA VAL A 100 -7.97 4.81 -11.83
C VAL A 100 -6.55 5.36 -11.85
N ILE A 101 -5.61 4.53 -12.29
CA ILE A 101 -4.20 4.87 -12.42
C ILE A 101 -3.86 4.95 -13.89
N GLN A 102 -3.42 6.11 -14.36
CA GLN A 102 -2.90 6.30 -15.70
C GLN A 102 -1.49 5.71 -15.80
N GLN A 103 -1.32 4.76 -16.71
CA GLN A 103 -0.05 4.15 -17.10
C GLN A 103 0.37 4.63 -18.49
N GLU A 104 1.56 4.27 -18.95
CA GLU A 104 2.04 4.66 -20.29
C GLU A 104 1.25 3.97 -21.41
N ASP A 105 0.81 2.74 -21.17
CA ASP A 105 0.11 1.86 -22.13
C ASP A 105 -1.41 1.81 -21.93
N GLY A 106 -1.95 2.56 -20.97
CA GLY A 106 -3.39 2.58 -20.71
C GLY A 106 -3.73 3.02 -19.30
N ILE A 107 -4.79 2.44 -18.75
CA ILE A 107 -5.24 2.68 -17.38
C ILE A 107 -5.33 1.36 -16.63
N SER A 108 -5.16 1.41 -15.32
CA SER A 108 -5.47 0.30 -14.43
C SER A 108 -6.40 0.76 -13.32
N HIS A 109 -7.34 -0.10 -12.93
CA HIS A 109 -8.21 0.12 -11.78
C HIS A 109 -8.66 -1.21 -11.20
N CYS A 110 -9.18 -1.19 -9.98
CA CYS A 110 -9.85 -2.34 -9.38
C CYS A 110 -11.04 -2.79 -10.24
N GLU A 111 -11.18 -4.09 -10.47
CA GLU A 111 -12.26 -4.69 -11.25
C GLU A 111 -13.66 -4.44 -10.68
N LEU A 112 -13.76 -4.19 -9.36
CA LEU A 112 -15.03 -3.86 -8.70
C LEU A 112 -15.39 -2.36 -8.76
N ASN A 113 -14.46 -1.51 -9.19
CA ASN A 113 -14.69 -0.08 -9.30
C ASN A 113 -14.87 0.27 -10.78
N PHE A 114 -15.72 1.27 -11.05
CA PHE A 114 -15.88 1.87 -12.37
C PHE A 114 -16.35 0.90 -13.48
N GLU A 115 -17.02 -0.20 -13.11
CA GLU A 115 -17.47 -1.27 -14.04
C GLU A 115 -18.25 -0.75 -15.25
N LYS A 116 -19.05 0.31 -15.06
CA LYS A 116 -19.92 0.88 -16.11
C LYS A 116 -19.31 2.10 -16.79
N THR A 117 -18.56 2.91 -16.05
CA THR A 117 -18.10 4.23 -16.50
C THR A 117 -16.91 4.67 -15.67
N LEU A 118 -15.89 5.19 -16.35
CA LEU A 118 -14.70 5.79 -15.72
C LEU A 118 -15.01 7.17 -15.12
N PRO A 119 -14.31 7.57 -14.06
CA PRO A 119 -14.46 8.91 -13.49
C PRO A 119 -13.81 9.96 -14.41
N ASP A 120 -14.05 11.23 -14.10
CA ASP A 120 -13.39 12.34 -14.78
C ASP A 120 -11.86 12.20 -14.71
N LYS A 121 -11.14 12.61 -15.76
CA LYS A 121 -9.68 12.49 -15.82
C LYS A 121 -8.97 13.24 -14.70
N SER A 122 -9.58 14.27 -14.10
CA SER A 122 -9.04 14.97 -12.94
C SER A 122 -8.94 14.08 -11.69
N ASP A 123 -9.69 12.97 -11.64
CA ASP A 123 -9.64 11.98 -10.56
C ASP A 123 -8.72 10.79 -10.90
N TRP A 124 -7.94 10.85 -12.00
CA TRP A 124 -7.00 9.80 -12.36
C TRP A 124 -5.63 10.07 -11.73
N LEU A 125 -5.07 9.06 -11.06
CA LEU A 125 -3.73 9.15 -10.51
C LEU A 125 -2.69 8.90 -11.60
N SER A 126 -1.70 9.79 -11.73
CA SER A 126 -0.53 9.53 -12.58
C SER A 126 0.33 8.41 -11.96
N GLY A 127 0.32 7.23 -12.58
CA GLY A 127 1.16 6.09 -12.17
C GLY A 127 2.63 6.45 -12.19
N LYS A 128 3.09 7.07 -13.29
CA LYS A 128 4.48 7.55 -13.44
C LYS A 128 4.91 8.47 -12.30
N THR A 129 4.07 9.43 -11.92
CA THR A 129 4.38 10.35 -10.82
C THR A 129 4.43 9.59 -9.49
N SER A 130 3.45 8.73 -9.23
CA SER A 130 3.41 7.92 -8.01
C SER A 130 4.66 7.04 -7.87
N ASP A 131 5.03 6.33 -8.94
CA ASP A 131 6.16 5.42 -8.99
C ASP A 131 7.49 6.15 -8.86
N THR A 132 7.61 7.34 -9.47
CA THR A 132 8.80 8.19 -9.34
C THR A 132 9.02 8.63 -7.89
N VAL A 133 7.96 9.07 -7.20
CA VAL A 133 8.06 9.53 -5.81
C VAL A 133 8.50 8.40 -4.90
N ILE A 134 7.82 7.25 -4.93
CA ILE A 134 8.15 6.13 -4.05
C ILE A 134 9.54 5.55 -4.35
N SER A 135 9.92 5.45 -5.63
CA SER A 135 11.25 4.97 -6.02
C SER A 135 12.36 5.94 -5.57
N THR A 136 12.10 7.25 -5.61
CA THR A 136 13.06 8.25 -5.11
C THR A 136 13.25 8.12 -3.60
N LEU A 137 12.17 7.90 -2.85
CA LEU A 137 12.24 7.67 -1.40
C LEU A 137 12.96 6.36 -1.06
N GLN A 138 12.73 5.30 -1.84
CA GLN A 138 13.47 4.06 -1.71
C GLN A 138 14.98 4.27 -1.92
N ILE A 139 15.39 4.91 -3.01
CA ILE A 139 16.80 5.19 -3.31
C ILE A 139 17.43 6.04 -2.20
N ALA A 140 16.69 7.04 -1.71
CA ALA A 140 17.10 7.86 -0.58
C ALA A 140 17.33 7.02 0.69
N TYR A 141 16.47 6.04 0.95
CA TYR A 141 16.59 5.14 2.09
C TYR A 141 17.79 4.19 1.98
N GLU A 142 18.01 3.59 0.80
CA GLU A 142 19.16 2.70 0.51
C GLU A 142 20.51 3.41 0.65
N LYS A 143 20.59 4.70 0.30
CA LYS A 143 21.82 5.49 0.50
C LYS A 143 22.20 5.68 1.97
N LEU A 144 21.29 5.37 2.90
CA LEU A 144 21.48 5.54 4.34
C LEU A 144 21.76 4.20 5.08
N GLY A 145 21.98 3.10 4.35
CA GLY A 145 22.40 1.81 4.90
C GLY A 145 21.93 0.63 4.07
N GLU A 146 22.16 -0.60 4.54
CA GLU A 146 21.74 -1.80 3.81
C GLU A 146 20.21 -1.98 3.87
N GLY A 147 19.58 -2.06 2.70
CA GLY A 147 18.17 -2.38 2.54
C GLY A 147 17.96 -3.09 1.21
N GLN A 148 17.16 -4.16 1.19
CA GLN A 148 16.75 -4.81 -0.05
C GLN A 148 15.84 -3.88 -0.86
N SER A 149 15.88 -3.90 -2.18
CA SER A 149 15.02 -3.01 -2.98
C SER A 149 13.54 -3.35 -2.88
N ARG A 150 13.19 -4.63 -2.71
CA ARG A 150 11.81 -5.10 -2.59
C ARG A 150 11.71 -6.19 -1.53
N ILE A 151 10.62 -6.20 -0.77
CA ILE A 151 10.32 -7.18 0.27
C ILE A 151 8.90 -7.69 0.04
N GLU A 152 8.73 -9.01 -0.07
CA GLU A 152 7.41 -9.63 -0.11
C GLU A 152 6.69 -9.45 1.24
N LEU A 153 5.43 -8.99 1.23
CA LEU A 153 4.66 -8.80 2.46
C LEU A 153 4.53 -10.09 3.27
N ARG A 154 4.52 -11.25 2.59
CA ARG A 154 4.54 -12.56 3.25
C ARG A 154 5.81 -12.77 4.07
N ASN A 155 6.97 -12.52 3.47
CA ASN A 155 8.25 -12.65 4.15
C ASN A 155 8.36 -11.68 5.33
N LEU A 156 7.86 -10.45 5.16
CA LEU A 156 7.80 -9.46 6.22
C LEU A 156 6.88 -9.90 7.37
N TRP A 157 5.72 -10.48 7.08
CA TRP A 157 4.85 -11.03 8.12
C TRP A 157 5.55 -12.14 8.91
N CYS A 158 6.19 -13.09 8.21
CA CYS A 158 6.94 -14.18 8.83
C CYS A 158 8.09 -13.69 9.71
N GLU A 159 8.83 -12.68 9.27
CA GLU A 159 9.85 -11.98 10.07
C GLU A 159 9.25 -11.46 11.37
N LEU A 160 8.17 -10.67 11.27
CA LEU A 160 7.56 -9.97 12.40
C LEU A 160 6.84 -10.89 13.39
N THR A 161 6.33 -12.05 12.95
CA THR A 161 5.68 -13.01 13.85
C THR A 161 6.65 -14.01 14.48
N LYS A 162 7.85 -14.20 13.90
CA LYS A 162 8.90 -15.01 14.52
C LYS A 162 9.60 -14.26 15.65
N GLU A 163 9.75 -12.95 15.53
CA GLU A 163 10.31 -12.10 16.61
C GLU A 163 9.37 -11.94 17.82
N ALA A 164 8.09 -12.29 17.67
CA ALA A 164 7.07 -12.18 18.72
C ALA A 164 6.85 -13.47 19.53
N ASN A 165 7.51 -14.58 19.17
CA ASN A 165 7.50 -15.87 19.86
C ASN A 165 8.87 -16.16 20.49
#